data_AF-A0AAD7XS29-F1
#
_entry.id   AF-A0AAD7XS29-F1
#
_cell.length_a   1.000
_cell.length_b   1.000
_cell.length_c   1.000
_cell.angle_alpha   90.00
_cell.angle_beta   90.00
_cell.angle_gamma   90.00
#
_symmetry.space_group_name_H-M   'P 1'
#
loop_
_entity.id
_entity.type
_entity.pdbx_description
1 polymer ?
#
loop_
_entity_poly.entity_id
_entity_poly.type
_entity_poly.pdbx_seq_one_letter_code
_entity_poly.pdbx_strand_id
1 'polypeptide(L)'
;MIIASVVVWVAGVSLFLGSYAVPIMSDPDLQGNLVLTVAIVPLVALGARFYYRTGDKTHGLKVGLAMFALAAILDATITVPVFMIPNGEDHVEFFTDPGFWLISRDLD
;
A
#
# COMPACT_ATOMS: atom_id res chain seq x y z
N MET A 1 11.50 -7.58 10.96
CA MET A 1 10.81 -7.64 9.66
C MET A 1 9.30 -7.50 9.85
N ILE A 2 8.62 -8.48 10.47
CA ILE A 2 7.15 -8.50 10.62
C ILE A 2 6.59 -7.21 11.23
N ILE A 3 7.12 -6.76 12.37
CA ILE A 3 6.66 -5.52 13.03
C ILE A 3 6.83 -4.31 12.10
N ALA A 4 7.98 -4.20 11.43
CA ALA A 4 8.25 -3.10 10.49
C ALA A 4 7.26 -3.13 9.30
N SER A 5 6.98 -4.31 8.76
CA SER A 5 5.99 -4.50 7.68
C SER A 5 4.59 -4.11 8.12
N VAL A 6 4.15 -4.55 9.31
CA VAL A 6 2.81 -4.21 9.83
C VAL A 6 2.70 -2.71 10.06
N VAL A 7 3.73 -2.05 10.60
CA VAL A 7 3.73 -0.58 10.78
C VAL A 7 3.64 0.14 9.44
N VAL A 8 4.44 -0.27 8.45
CA VAL A 8 4.40 0.30 7.09
C VAL A 8 3.04 0.08 6.45
N TRP A 9 2.48 -1.13 6.57
CA TRP A 9 1.18 -1.48 6.03
C TRP A 9 0.06 -0.67 6.68
N VAL A 10 0.00 -0.57 8.02
CA VAL A 10 -0.98 0.26 8.74
C VAL A 10 -0.89 1.72 8.27
N ALA A 11 0.31 2.27 8.16
CA ALA A 11 0.50 3.63 7.69
C ALA A 11 0.05 3.82 6.23
N GLY A 12 0.40 2.88 5.35
CA GLY A 12 -0.01 2.91 3.94
C GLY A 12 -1.52 2.84 3.76
N VAL A 13 -2.17 1.84 4.37
CA VAL A 13 -3.63 1.68 4.34
C VAL A 13 -4.33 2.88 4.98
N SER A 14 -3.80 3.45 6.06
CA SER A 14 -4.39 4.64 6.67
C SER A 14 -4.34 5.86 5.76
N LEU A 15 -3.25 6.04 5.00
CA LEU A 15 -3.13 7.13 4.04
C LEU A 15 -4.02 6.92 2.81
N PHE A 16 -4.10 5.67 2.33
CA PHE A 16 -5.02 5.26 1.28
C PHE A 16 -6.48 5.51 1.67
N LEU A 17 -6.94 4.96 2.80
CA LEU A 17 -8.32 5.18 3.27
C LEU A 17 -8.57 6.65 3.62
N GLY A 18 -7.57 7.33 4.17
CA GLY A 18 -7.65 8.75 4.52
C GLY A 18 -7.81 9.66 3.30
N SER A 19 -7.33 9.27 2.12
CA SER A 19 -7.49 10.08 0.92
C SER A 19 -8.96 10.15 0.48
N TYR A 20 -9.76 9.11 0.72
CA TYR A 20 -11.20 9.13 0.41
C TYR A 20 -11.99 10.17 1.22
N ALA A 21 -11.49 10.55 2.40
CA ALA A 21 -12.14 11.56 3.25
C ALA A 21 -11.99 12.99 2.73
N VAL A 22 -10.98 13.25 1.88
CA VAL A 22 -10.70 14.56 1.30
C VAL A 22 -10.63 14.40 -0.22
N PRO A 23 -11.77 14.38 -0.94
CA PRO A 23 -11.77 14.22 -2.38
C PRO A 23 -11.19 15.48 -3.05
N ILE A 24 -10.01 15.32 -3.66
CA ILE A 24 -9.29 16.32 -4.45
C ILE A 24 -9.52 16.04 -5.95
N MET A 25 -9.59 14.76 -6.33
CA MET A 25 -9.85 14.30 -7.69
C MET A 25 -11.30 13.84 -7.86
N SER A 26 -11.79 13.87 -9.10
CA SER A 26 -13.11 13.35 -9.46
C SER A 26 -13.21 11.84 -9.30
N ASP A 27 -12.09 11.14 -9.43
CA ASP A 27 -11.94 9.70 -9.21
C ASP A 27 -11.25 9.46 -7.85
N PRO A 28 -12.01 9.06 -6.81
CA PRO A 28 -11.47 8.80 -5.48
C PRO A 28 -10.53 7.60 -5.41
N ASP A 29 -10.73 6.60 -6.26
CA ASP A 29 -9.94 5.37 -6.28
C ASP A 29 -8.56 5.63 -6.89
N LEU A 30 -8.54 6.36 -8.01
CA LEU A 30 -7.28 6.87 -8.58
C LEU A 30 -6.53 7.74 -7.58
N GLN A 31 -7.22 8.60 -6.83
CA GLN A 31 -6.60 9.42 -5.79
C GLN A 31 -5.98 8.56 -4.68
N GLY A 32 -6.70 7.55 -4.18
CA GLY A 32 -6.18 6.63 -3.18
C GLY A 32 -4.92 5.92 -3.64
N ASN A 33 -4.95 5.37 -4.85
CA ASN A 33 -3.82 4.69 -5.46
C ASN A 33 -2.61 5.63 -5.64
N LEU A 34 -2.83 6.88 -6.05
CA LEU A 34 -1.77 7.89 -6.16
C LEU A 34 -1.14 8.24 -4.80
N VAL A 35 -1.98 8.47 -3.79
CA VAL A 35 -1.51 8.76 -2.43
C VAL A 35 -0.68 7.60 -1.90
N LEU A 36 -1.15 6.37 -2.06
CA LEU A 36 -0.44 5.17 -1.65
C LEU A 36 0.89 5.01 -2.41
N THR A 37 0.89 5.23 -3.72
CA THR A 37 2.09 5.14 -4.59
C THR A 37 3.16 6.16 -4.18
N VAL A 38 2.78 7.39 -3.83
CA VAL A 38 3.73 8.39 -3.36
C VAL A 38 4.19 8.09 -1.94
N ALA A 39 3.28 7.63 -1.06
CA ALA A 39 3.58 7.37 0.34
C ALA A 39 4.42 6.10 0.56
N ILE A 40 4.30 5.08 -0.29
CA ILE A 40 4.97 3.79 -0.08
C ILE A 40 6.48 3.91 -0.15
N VAL A 41 7.02 4.78 -1.03
CA VAL A 41 8.47 4.99 -1.18
C VAL A 41 9.13 5.46 0.12
N PRO A 42 8.72 6.57 0.76
CA PRO A 42 9.28 6.96 2.06
C PRO A 42 8.92 5.98 3.18
N LEU A 43 7.72 5.38 3.19
CA LEU A 43 7.32 4.42 4.22
C LEU A 43 8.20 3.16 4.22
N VAL A 44 8.44 2.57 3.04
CA VAL A 44 9.31 1.39 2.90
C VAL A 44 10.75 1.74 3.27
N ALA A 45 11.26 2.91 2.86
CA ALA A 45 12.59 3.36 3.26
C ALA A 45 12.72 3.49 4.79
N LEU A 46 11.72 4.06 5.45
CA LEU A 46 11.68 4.16 6.91
C LEU A 46 11.56 2.79 7.59
N GLY A 47 10.70 1.91 7.08
CA GLY A 47 10.53 0.55 7.59
C GLY A 47 11.80 -0.30 7.45
N ALA A 48 12.47 -0.21 6.30
CA ALA A 48 13.76 -0.84 6.07
C ALA A 48 14.83 -0.27 7.01
N ARG A 49 14.90 1.06 7.16
CA ARG A 49 15.83 1.71 8.09
C ARG A 49 15.57 1.26 9.53
N PHE A 50 14.30 1.16 9.95
CA PHE A 50 13.93 0.67 11.26
C PHE A 50 14.37 -0.79 11.47
N TYR A 51 14.15 -1.65 10.46
CA TYR A 51 14.63 -3.03 10.47
C TYR A 51 16.16 -3.13 10.56
N TYR A 52 16.91 -2.34 9.80
CA TYR A 52 18.38 -2.42 9.83
C TYR A 52 19.03 -1.88 11.11
N ARG A 53 18.30 -1.12 11.93
CA ARG A 53 18.82 -0.63 13.23
C ARG A 53 19.01 -1.73 14.27
N THR A 54 18.42 -2.92 14.08
CA THR A 54 18.63 -4.07 14.97
C THR A 54 19.94 -4.82 14.72
N GLY A 55 20.76 -4.40 13.74
CA GLY A 55 22.07 -5.00 13.44
C GLY A 55 22.02 -6.17 12.45
N ASP A 56 20.85 -6.46 11.88
CA ASP A 56 20.65 -7.51 10.90
C ASP A 56 21.34 -7.19 9.57
N LYS A 57 22.17 -8.12 9.06
CA LYS A 57 22.91 -7.98 7.79
C LYS A 57 22.21 -8.62 6.60
N THR A 58 20.90 -8.83 6.68
CA THR A 58 20.12 -9.47 5.62
C THR A 58 20.14 -8.62 4.35
N HIS A 59 20.24 -9.26 3.18
CA HIS A 59 20.32 -8.56 1.89
C HIS A 59 19.06 -7.71 1.64
N GLY A 60 19.24 -6.43 1.26
CA GLY A 60 18.15 -5.45 1.06
C GLY A 60 17.00 -5.95 0.21
N LEU A 61 17.32 -6.59 -0.91
CA LEU A 61 16.31 -7.14 -1.83
C LEU A 61 15.44 -8.21 -1.17
N LYS A 62 16.03 -9.09 -0.34
CA LYS A 62 15.28 -10.16 0.35
C LYS A 62 14.34 -9.57 1.40
N VAL A 63 14.81 -8.54 2.12
CA VAL A 63 13.98 -7.85 3.11
C VAL A 63 12.83 -7.13 2.43
N GLY A 64 13.10 -6.37 1.37
CA GLY A 64 12.07 -5.67 0.60
C GLY A 64 11.02 -6.63 0.04
N LEU A 65 11.45 -7.74 -0.58
CA LEU A 65 10.53 -8.74 -1.11
C LEU A 65 9.67 -9.40 -0.01
N ALA A 66 10.27 -9.73 1.13
CA ALA A 66 9.54 -10.31 2.25
C ALA A 66 8.57 -9.31 2.89
N MET A 67 8.93 -8.02 2.96
CA MET A 67 8.04 -6.97 3.43
C MET A 67 6.87 -6.76 2.48
N PHE A 68 7.13 -6.75 1.17
CA PHE A 68 6.10 -6.64 0.13
C PHE A 68 5.14 -7.83 0.15
N ALA A 69 5.66 -9.06 0.24
CA ALA A 69 4.84 -10.26 0.34
C ALA A 69 3.94 -10.25 1.59
N LEU A 70 4.47 -9.81 2.73
CA LEU A 70 3.69 -9.70 3.95
C LEU A 70 2.60 -8.62 3.84
N ALA A 71 2.89 -7.49 3.20
CA ALA A 71 1.87 -6.45 2.93
C ALA A 71 0.75 -6.99 2.02
N ALA A 72 1.09 -7.65 0.92
CA ALA A 72 0.09 -8.24 0.02
C ALA A 72 -0.81 -9.28 0.71
N ILE A 73 -0.24 -10.09 1.62
CA ILE A 73 -1.02 -11.02 2.45
C ILE A 73 -1.98 -10.25 3.36
N LEU A 74 -1.52 -9.18 4.01
CA LEU A 74 -2.35 -8.33 4.87
C LEU A 74 -3.46 -7.64 4.05
N ASP A 75 -3.18 -7.23 2.81
CA ASP A 75 -4.20 -6.65 1.94
C ASP A 75 -5.27 -7.68 1.55
N ALA A 76 -4.87 -8.87 1.13
CA ALA A 76 -5.81 -9.93 0.78
C ALA A 76 -6.67 -10.42 1.97
N THR A 77 -6.11 -10.37 3.19
CA THR A 77 -6.77 -10.89 4.40
C THR A 77 -7.51 -9.84 5.22
N ILE A 78 -7.10 -8.58 5.14
CA ILE A 78 -7.66 -7.49 5.94
C ILE A 78 -8.16 -6.36 5.04
N THR A 79 -7.31 -5.76 4.21
CA THR A 79 -7.70 -4.55 3.45
C THR A 79 -8.91 -4.81 2.56
N VAL A 80 -8.84 -5.87 1.74
CA VAL A 80 -9.91 -6.22 0.81
C VAL A 80 -11.19 -6.62 1.56
N PRO A 81 -11.18 -7.59 2.49
CA PRO A 81 -12.43 -8.01 3.15
C PRO A 81 -13.06 -6.97 4.05
N VAL A 82 -12.25 -6.12 4.70
CA VAL A 82 -12.74 -5.17 5.70
C VAL A 82 -13.11 -3.82 5.09
N PHE A 83 -12.38 -3.37 4.05
CA PHE A 83 -12.57 -2.03 3.50
C PHE A 83 -13.03 -2.03 2.04
N MET A 84 -12.55 -2.93 1.18
CA MET A 84 -12.89 -2.87 -0.26
C MET A 84 -14.20 -3.58 -0.59
N ILE A 85 -14.40 -4.81 -0.10
CA ILE A 85 -15.65 -5.58 -0.32
C ILE A 85 -16.91 -4.84 0.13
N PRO A 86 -16.92 -4.17 1.31
CA PRO A 86 -18.09 -3.37 1.70
C PRO A 86 -18.40 -2.19 0.78
N ASN A 87 -17.41 -1.72 0.01
CA ASN A 87 -17.54 -0.64 -0.95
C ASN A 87 -17.81 -1.13 -2.39
N GLY A 88 -17.95 -2.45 -2.59
CA GLY A 88 -18.35 -3.06 -3.86
C GLY A 88 -17.21 -3.60 -4.73
N GLU A 89 -15.96 -3.47 -4.29
CA GLU A 89 -14.79 -4.06 -4.95
C GLU A 89 -14.55 -5.52 -4.55
N ASP A 90 -13.91 -6.31 -5.42
CA ASP A 90 -13.40 -7.64 -5.07
C ASP A 90 -11.86 -7.75 -5.06
N HIS A 91 -11.34 -8.93 -4.71
CA HIS A 91 -9.90 -9.17 -4.69
C HIS A 91 -9.24 -9.00 -6.06
N VAL A 92 -9.93 -9.39 -7.14
CA VAL A 92 -9.39 -9.28 -8.49
C VAL A 92 -9.29 -7.82 -8.87
N GLU A 93 -10.37 -7.06 -8.68
CA GLU A 93 -10.41 -5.62 -8.95
C GLU A 93 -9.32 -4.88 -8.18
N PHE A 94 -9.20 -5.10 -6.86
CA PHE A 94 -8.18 -4.45 -6.04
C PHE A 94 -6.74 -4.73 -6.50
N PHE A 95 -6.38 -5.98 -6.80
CA PHE A 95 -5.01 -6.33 -7.19
C PHE A 95 -4.71 -6.08 -8.67
N THR A 96 -5.73 -5.87 -9.51
CA THR A 96 -5.58 -5.60 -10.94
C THR A 96 -5.87 -4.14 -11.32
N ASP A 97 -6.23 -3.30 -10.33
CA ASP A 97 -6.53 -1.90 -10.54
C ASP A 97 -5.37 -1.18 -11.28
N PRO A 98 -5.62 -0.71 -12.53
CA PRO A 98 -4.63 0.00 -13.31
C PRO A 98 -4.22 1.34 -12.68
N GLY A 99 -5.00 1.92 -11.76
CA GLY A 99 -4.66 3.14 -11.03
C GLY A 99 -3.32 3.03 -10.28
N PHE A 100 -2.91 1.80 -9.96
CA PHE A 100 -1.60 1.49 -9.38
C PHE A 100 -0.43 1.56 -10.40
N TRP A 101 -0.70 1.40 -11.70
CA TRP A 101 0.33 1.26 -12.76
C TRP A 101 0.27 2.32 -13.87
N LEU A 102 -0.87 2.96 -14.09
CA LEU A 102 -1.17 3.80 -15.26
C LEU A 102 -1.83 5.11 -14.82
N ILE A 103 -1.02 6.10 -14.45
CA ILE A 103 -1.44 7.48 -14.12
C ILE A 103 -1.92 8.26 -15.38
N SER A 104 -2.59 7.64 -16.35
CA SER A 104 -2.70 8.22 -17.70
C SER A 104 -3.97 7.91 -18.50
N ARG A 105 -5.05 7.35 -17.93
CA ARG A 105 -6.23 7.02 -18.76
C ARG A 105 -7.41 7.99 -18.70
N ASP A 106 -7.42 8.95 -17.78
CA ASP A 106 -8.52 9.91 -17.63
C ASP A 106 -8.05 11.38 -17.72
N LEU A 107 -7.11 11.66 -18.63
CA LEU A 107 -6.82 13.02 -19.10
C LEU A 107 -7.48 13.23 -20.48
N ASP A 108 -8.82 13.16 -20.52
CA ASP A 108 -9.63 13.68 -21.63
C ASP A 108 -10.76 14.58 -21.07
#